data_AF-A0A060CBB5-F1
#
_entry.id   AF-A0A060CBB5-F1
#
_cell.length_a   1.000
_cell.length_b   1.000
_cell.length_c   1.000
_cell.angle_alpha   90.00
_cell.angle_beta   90.00
_cell.angle_gamma   90.00
#
_symmetry.space_group_name_H-M   'P 1'
#
loop_
_entity.id
_entity.type
_entity.pdbx_description
1 polymer ?
#
loop_
_entity_poly.entity_id
_entity_poly.type
_entity_poly.pdbx_seq_one_letter_code
_entity_poly.pdbx_strand_id
1 'polypeptide(L)'
;TGALCTLDEELWEATNHNPVKFLQRVSQSALDAAAANEAYRARLAAVAAAFDEYMDPNASTWFNRTYPDRLDQTIAYFSAEFGLHEALPIYSGGLGVLAGDHCKSASDLGLPFIGVGFLYPQGYFTQQIDDKGVQQAVYEKINFAE
;
A
#
# COMPACT_ATOMS: atom_id res chain seq x y z
N THR A 1 1.84 11.36 -8.42
CA THR A 1 2.75 10.34 -8.97
C THR A 1 3.82 9.99 -7.95
N GLY A 2 3.97 8.71 -7.61
CA GLY A 2 4.94 8.24 -6.60
C GLY A 2 6.39 8.35 -7.07
N ALA A 3 7.35 8.37 -6.14
CA ALA A 3 8.78 8.50 -6.46
C ALA A 3 9.34 7.33 -7.29
N LEU A 4 8.74 6.14 -7.17
CA LEU A 4 9.14 4.94 -7.94
C LEU A 4 8.66 4.99 -9.39
N CYS A 5 7.41 5.40 -9.62
CA CYS A 5 6.85 5.56 -10.97
C CYS A 5 7.70 6.46 -11.88
N THR A 6 8.33 7.50 -11.32
CA THR A 6 9.19 8.40 -12.10
C THR A 6 10.55 7.82 -12.49
N LEU A 7 10.93 6.65 -11.96
CA LEU A 7 12.16 5.95 -12.37
C LEU A 7 11.96 5.18 -13.66
N ASP A 8 10.82 4.49 -13.78
CA ASP A 8 10.45 3.68 -14.94
C ASP A 8 8.94 3.44 -14.89
N GLU A 9 8.18 4.20 -15.69
CA GLU A 9 6.72 4.15 -15.68
C GLU A 9 6.19 2.84 -16.26
N GLU A 10 6.84 2.32 -17.31
CA GLU A 10 6.46 1.06 -17.95
C GLU A 10 6.67 -0.12 -16.99
N LEU A 11 7.80 -0.15 -16.28
CA LEU A 11 8.06 -1.17 -15.27
C LEU A 11 7.12 -1.04 -14.05
N TRP A 12 6.74 0.18 -13.68
CA TRP A 12 5.79 0.42 -12.58
C TRP A 12 4.43 -0.21 -12.88
N GLU A 13 3.90 0.01 -14.07
CA GLU A 13 2.66 -0.63 -14.54
C GLU A 13 2.85 -2.15 -14.69
N ALA A 14 3.95 -2.60 -15.28
CA ALA A 14 4.23 -4.04 -15.49
C ALA A 14 4.43 -4.84 -14.19
N THR A 15 4.73 -4.16 -13.08
CA THR A 15 4.83 -4.78 -11.74
C THR A 15 3.55 -4.64 -10.93
N ASN A 16 2.46 -4.17 -11.55
CA ASN A 16 1.18 -3.89 -10.90
C ASN A 16 1.36 -3.05 -9.64
N HIS A 17 2.20 -2.01 -9.75
CA HIS A 17 2.46 -1.05 -8.68
C HIS A 17 3.02 -1.67 -7.39
N ASN A 18 3.66 -2.85 -7.50
CA ASN A 18 4.32 -3.49 -6.39
C ASN A 18 5.75 -2.93 -6.23
N PRO A 19 6.03 -2.15 -5.17
CA PRO A 19 7.34 -1.50 -5.00
C PRO A 19 8.49 -2.50 -4.79
N VAL A 20 8.22 -3.66 -4.20
CA VAL A 20 9.24 -4.71 -3.99
C VAL A 20 9.63 -5.33 -5.33
N LYS A 21 8.65 -5.78 -6.12
CA LYS A 21 8.89 -6.32 -7.47
C LYS A 21 9.54 -5.29 -8.39
N PHE A 22 9.14 -4.03 -8.29
CA PHE A 22 9.74 -2.92 -9.03
C PHE A 22 11.23 -2.79 -8.71
N LEU A 23 11.59 -2.67 -7.42
CA LEU A 23 12.98 -2.47 -7.00
C LEU A 23 13.89 -3.67 -7.32
N GLN A 24 13.33 -4.88 -7.42
CA GLN A 24 14.08 -6.06 -7.86
C GLN A 24 14.37 -6.09 -9.36
N ARG A 25 13.60 -5.36 -10.18
CA ARG A 25 13.66 -5.41 -11.65
C ARG A 25 14.22 -4.15 -12.29
N VAL A 26 14.14 -3.02 -11.60
CA VAL A 26 14.62 -1.73 -12.12
C VAL A 26 16.11 -1.81 -12.44
N SER A 27 16.51 -1.22 -13.57
CA SER A 27 17.90 -1.28 -14.01
C SER A 27 18.83 -0.50 -13.07
N GLN A 28 20.04 -1.01 -12.84
CA GLN A 28 21.06 -0.31 -12.06
C GLN A 28 21.35 1.08 -12.65
N SER A 29 21.37 1.20 -13.99
CA SER A 29 21.57 2.48 -14.66
C SER A 29 20.50 3.52 -14.35
N ALA A 30 19.23 3.10 -14.19
CA ALA A 30 18.15 4.01 -13.80
C ALA A 30 18.33 4.49 -12.35
N LEU A 31 18.74 3.58 -11.45
CA LEU A 31 19.05 3.93 -10.06
C LEU A 31 20.23 4.90 -9.96
N ASP A 32 21.30 4.67 -10.73
CA ASP A 32 22.48 5.53 -10.75
C ASP A 32 22.13 6.93 -11.30
N ALA A 33 21.34 6.99 -12.37
CA ALA A 33 20.86 8.26 -12.93
C ALA A 33 19.99 9.04 -11.92
N ALA A 34 19.10 8.34 -11.21
CA ALA A 34 18.27 8.93 -10.17
C ALA A 34 19.08 9.39 -8.95
N ALA A 35 20.09 8.63 -8.55
CA ALA A 35 21.02 8.98 -7.49
C ALA A 35 21.85 10.22 -7.85
N ALA A 36 22.23 10.38 -9.12
CA ALA A 36 22.93 11.57 -9.61
C ALA A 36 22.00 12.81 -9.73
N ASN A 37 20.70 12.61 -9.93
CA ASN A 37 19.73 13.68 -10.11
C ASN A 37 19.33 14.36 -8.78
N GLU A 38 19.71 15.63 -8.61
CA GLU A 38 19.41 16.42 -7.40
C GLU A 38 17.91 16.62 -7.15
N ALA A 39 17.13 16.89 -8.20
CA ALA A 39 15.68 17.07 -8.05
C ALA A 39 14.99 15.77 -7.61
N TYR A 40 15.47 14.62 -8.10
CA TYR A 40 14.97 13.31 -7.67
C TYR A 40 15.32 13.04 -6.19
N ARG A 41 16.57 13.26 -5.80
CA ARG A 41 17.00 13.12 -4.39
C ARG A 41 16.20 14.01 -3.45
N ALA A 42 15.97 15.26 -3.83
CA ALA A 42 15.18 16.21 -3.04
C ALA A 42 13.73 15.73 -2.87
N ARG A 43 13.12 15.21 -3.94
CA ARG A 43 11.77 14.64 -3.88
C ARG A 43 11.70 13.41 -2.99
N LEU A 44 12.66 12.49 -3.12
CA LEU A 44 12.71 11.28 -2.29
C LEU A 44 12.89 11.63 -0.81
N ALA A 45 13.78 12.58 -0.51
CA ALA A 45 13.97 13.08 0.85
C ALA A 45 12.71 13.73 1.42
N ALA A 46 11.96 14.49 0.61
CA ALA A 46 10.69 15.08 1.05
C ALA A 46 9.62 14.03 1.35
N VAL A 47 9.52 12.97 0.54
CA VAL A 47 8.61 11.85 0.80
C VAL A 47 9.00 11.10 2.07
N ALA A 48 10.30 10.84 2.28
CA ALA A 48 10.79 10.19 3.49
C ALA A 48 10.51 11.05 4.74
N ALA A 49 10.80 12.36 4.68
CA ALA A 49 10.53 13.27 5.79
C ALA A 49 9.03 13.35 6.13
N ALA A 50 8.15 13.41 5.13
CA ALA A 50 6.71 13.39 5.34
C ALA A 50 6.23 12.07 5.97
N PHE A 51 6.85 10.94 5.60
CA PHE A 51 6.58 9.65 6.23
C PHE A 51 7.06 9.60 7.68
N ASP A 52 8.27 10.10 7.96
CA ASP A 52 8.80 10.16 9.32
C ASP A 52 7.95 11.05 10.24
N GLU A 53 7.47 12.19 9.73
CA GLU A 53 6.54 13.07 10.44
C GLU A 53 5.19 12.36 10.70
N TYR A 54 4.65 11.66 9.71
CA TYR A 54 3.42 10.89 9.85
C TYR A 54 3.54 9.75 10.89
N MET A 55 4.70 9.10 10.95
CA MET A 55 4.97 7.97 11.84
C MET A 55 5.46 8.38 13.23
N ASP A 56 5.62 9.67 13.52
CA ASP A 56 6.08 10.13 14.84
C ASP A 56 5.08 9.68 15.93
N PRO A 57 5.49 8.82 16.88
CA PRO A 57 4.60 8.36 17.94
C PRO A 57 4.15 9.49 18.88
N ASN A 58 4.84 10.62 18.87
CA ASN A 58 4.49 11.81 19.64
C ASN A 58 3.60 12.79 18.88
N ALA A 59 3.23 12.47 17.63
CA ALA A 59 2.34 13.31 16.84
C ALA A 59 1.03 13.57 17.59
N SER A 60 0.59 14.83 17.56
CA SER A 60 -0.64 15.26 18.23
C SER A 60 -1.87 14.95 17.37
N THR A 61 -2.16 13.66 17.23
CA THR A 61 -3.33 13.17 16.49
C THR A 61 -4.64 13.64 17.12
N TRP A 62 -5.73 13.58 16.38
CA TRP A 62 -7.05 13.93 16.91
C TRP A 62 -7.41 13.09 18.13
N PHE A 63 -7.14 11.78 18.09
CA PHE A 63 -7.42 10.88 19.20
C PHE A 63 -6.60 11.21 20.45
N ASN A 64 -5.29 11.45 20.30
CA ASN A 64 -4.41 11.82 21.42
C ASN A 64 -4.89 13.08 22.14
N ARG A 65 -5.38 14.06 21.39
CA ARG A 65 -5.91 15.33 21.92
C ARG A 65 -7.28 15.21 22.56
N THR A 66 -8.13 14.33 22.03
CA THR A 66 -9.56 14.25 22.41
C THR A 66 -9.78 13.23 23.53
N TYR A 67 -8.99 12.16 23.57
CA TYR A 67 -9.11 11.05 24.52
C TYR A 67 -7.74 10.66 25.14
N PRO A 68 -7.03 11.60 25.79
CA PRO A 68 -5.71 11.31 26.38
C PRO A 68 -5.75 10.20 27.45
N ASP A 69 -6.89 10.01 28.11
CA ASP A 69 -7.08 8.99 29.15
C ASP A 69 -7.40 7.59 28.59
N ARG A 70 -7.40 7.40 27.26
CA ARG A 70 -7.76 6.13 26.60
C ARG A 70 -6.65 5.57 25.69
N LEU A 71 -5.44 6.11 25.81
CA LEU A 71 -4.30 5.70 24.98
C LEU A 71 -3.85 4.25 25.21
N ASP A 72 -4.21 3.67 26.34
CA ASP A 72 -3.93 2.29 26.72
C ASP A 72 -5.00 1.29 26.24
N GLN A 73 -6.13 1.78 25.71
CA GLN A 73 -7.21 0.92 25.20
C GLN A 73 -6.91 0.50 23.77
N THR A 74 -7.06 -0.78 23.45
CA THR A 74 -6.85 -1.28 22.08
C THR A 74 -8.17 -1.69 21.42
N ILE A 75 -8.38 -1.23 20.19
CA ILE A 75 -9.52 -1.60 19.35
C ILE A 75 -9.06 -2.70 18.40
N ALA A 76 -9.60 -3.92 18.54
CA ALA A 76 -9.40 -5.00 17.59
C ALA A 76 -10.52 -4.99 16.53
N TYR A 77 -10.16 -4.78 15.27
CA TYR A 77 -11.08 -4.75 14.13
C TYR A 77 -10.91 -5.98 13.27
N PHE A 78 -11.90 -6.86 13.30
CA PHE A 78 -11.89 -8.11 12.55
C PHE A 78 -12.62 -7.93 11.21
N SER A 79 -11.94 -8.27 10.13
CA SER A 79 -12.54 -8.36 8.80
C SER A 79 -11.98 -9.58 8.07
N ALA A 80 -12.81 -10.19 7.23
CA ALA A 80 -12.34 -11.24 6.33
C ALA A 80 -11.40 -10.67 5.25
N GLU A 81 -11.59 -9.40 4.85
CA GLU A 81 -10.88 -8.78 3.72
C GLU A 81 -10.39 -7.36 4.08
N PHE A 82 -9.30 -6.93 3.46
CA PHE A 82 -8.75 -5.57 3.62
C PHE A 82 -8.19 -5.02 2.29
N GLY A 83 -8.84 -4.00 1.72
CA GLY A 83 -8.40 -3.32 0.51
C GLY A 83 -7.40 -2.21 0.83
N LEU A 84 -6.17 -2.58 1.19
CA LEU A 84 -5.14 -1.61 1.60
C LEU A 84 -4.41 -1.00 0.40
N HIS A 85 -3.89 -1.85 -0.48
CA HIS A 85 -3.11 -1.50 -1.66
C HIS A 85 -3.28 -2.58 -2.74
N GLU A 86 -3.22 -2.19 -4.01
CA GLU A 86 -3.40 -3.12 -5.16
C GLU A 86 -2.35 -4.24 -5.22
N ALA A 87 -1.14 -3.96 -4.74
CA ALA A 87 -0.06 -4.94 -4.57
C ALA A 87 -0.37 -6.04 -3.54
N LEU A 88 -1.43 -5.87 -2.73
CA LEU A 88 -1.91 -6.82 -1.73
C LEU A 88 -3.35 -7.23 -2.07
N PRO A 89 -3.55 -8.19 -2.99
CA PRO A 89 -4.88 -8.62 -3.42
C PRO A 89 -5.51 -9.54 -2.35
N ILE A 90 -5.81 -9.00 -1.17
CA ILE A 90 -6.46 -9.72 -0.05
C ILE A 90 -7.92 -9.27 0.14
N TYR A 91 -8.55 -8.81 -0.94
CA TYR A 91 -9.98 -8.45 -0.96
C TYR A 91 -10.61 -8.75 -2.31
N SER A 92 -11.94 -8.90 -2.34
CA SER A 92 -12.73 -9.25 -3.52
C SER A 92 -13.81 -8.22 -3.88
N GLY A 93 -14.11 -7.28 -2.98
CA GLY A 93 -15.15 -6.29 -3.23
C GLY A 93 -15.31 -5.23 -2.14
N GLY A 94 -16.53 -4.69 -2.03
CA GLY A 94 -16.83 -3.52 -1.20
C GLY A 94 -16.55 -3.70 0.30
N LEU A 95 -16.63 -4.92 0.83
CA LEU A 95 -16.28 -5.20 2.23
C LEU A 95 -14.81 -4.87 2.51
N GLY A 96 -13.90 -5.39 1.69
CA GLY A 96 -12.48 -5.14 1.86
C GLY A 96 -12.12 -3.68 1.65
N VAL A 97 -12.72 -3.01 0.64
CA VAL A 97 -12.51 -1.57 0.43
C VAL A 97 -12.89 -0.78 1.68
N LEU A 98 -14.09 -1.02 2.23
CA LEU A 98 -14.54 -0.35 3.45
C LEU A 98 -13.63 -0.63 4.65
N ALA A 99 -13.23 -1.89 4.84
CA ALA A 99 -12.32 -2.28 5.91
C ALA A 99 -10.95 -1.59 5.76
N GLY A 100 -10.44 -1.45 4.53
CA GLY A 100 -9.22 -0.71 4.22
C GLY A 100 -9.34 0.78 4.52
N ASP A 101 -10.46 1.40 4.14
CA ASP A 101 -10.73 2.82 4.42
C ASP A 101 -10.91 3.10 5.91
N HIS A 102 -11.50 2.16 6.65
CA HIS A 102 -11.54 2.21 8.11
C HIS A 102 -10.14 2.19 8.71
N CYS A 103 -9.25 1.30 8.25
CA CYS A 103 -7.87 1.25 8.72
C CYS A 103 -7.12 2.56 8.42
N LYS A 104 -7.26 3.12 7.22
CA LYS A 104 -6.63 4.40 6.84
C LYS A 104 -7.14 5.55 7.71
N SER A 105 -8.45 5.67 7.85
CA SER A 105 -9.07 6.69 8.70
C SER A 105 -8.68 6.51 10.18
N ALA A 106 -8.55 5.27 10.65
CA ALA A 106 -8.10 4.99 12.01
C ALA A 106 -6.66 5.44 12.25
N SER A 107 -5.79 5.22 11.26
CA SER A 107 -4.40 5.68 11.27
C SER A 107 -4.33 7.22 11.30
N ASP A 108 -5.06 7.90 10.42
CA ASP A 108 -5.07 9.37 10.34
C ASP A 108 -5.60 10.04 11.62
N LEU A 109 -6.56 9.40 12.30
CA LEU A 109 -7.08 9.86 13.58
C LEU A 109 -6.16 9.52 14.77
N GLY A 110 -5.20 8.60 14.59
CA GLY A 110 -4.32 8.09 15.64
C GLY A 110 -5.03 7.17 16.63
N LEU A 111 -6.01 6.39 16.18
CA LEU A 111 -6.71 5.42 17.02
C LEU A 111 -5.76 4.27 17.41
N PRO A 112 -5.80 3.79 18.68
CA PRO A 112 -5.08 2.59 19.11
C PRO A 112 -5.76 1.34 18.54
N PHE A 113 -5.54 1.10 17.24
CA PHE A 113 -6.33 0.22 16.39
C PHE A 113 -5.49 -0.91 15.80
N ILE A 114 -6.01 -2.13 15.83
CA ILE A 114 -5.37 -3.32 15.25
C ILE A 114 -6.37 -4.00 14.30
N GLY A 115 -6.02 -4.06 13.02
CA GLY A 115 -6.74 -4.86 12.03
C GLY A 115 -6.34 -6.33 12.10
N VAL A 116 -7.32 -7.23 12.15
CA VAL A 116 -7.11 -8.69 12.17
C VAL A 116 -7.89 -9.33 11.04
N GLY A 117 -7.21 -10.13 10.21
CA GLY A 117 -7.82 -10.82 9.08
C GLY A 117 -6.94 -11.96 8.57
N PHE A 118 -7.18 -12.35 7.33
CA PHE A 118 -6.50 -13.46 6.68
C PHE A 118 -5.54 -12.98 5.59
N LEU A 119 -4.41 -13.66 5.47
CA LEU A 119 -3.50 -13.52 4.35
C LEU A 119 -3.81 -14.62 3.33
N TYR A 120 -4.67 -14.31 2.37
CA TYR A 120 -5.03 -15.27 1.33
C TYR A 120 -3.89 -15.42 0.31
N PRO A 121 -3.49 -16.65 -0.07
CA PRO A 121 -2.45 -16.87 -1.07
C PRO A 121 -2.90 -16.56 -2.51
N GLN A 122 -4.20 -16.40 -2.71
CA GLN A 122 -4.82 -16.10 -3.98
C GLN A 122 -5.93 -15.07 -3.73
N GLY A 123 -5.78 -13.92 -4.36
CA GLY A 123 -6.73 -12.82 -4.28
C GLY A 123 -7.87 -12.93 -5.27
N TYR A 124 -8.54 -11.79 -5.47
CA TYR A 124 -9.47 -11.61 -6.57
C TYR A 124 -8.75 -11.77 -7.92
N PHE A 125 -9.46 -12.30 -8.92
CA PHE A 125 -8.89 -12.52 -10.25
C PHE A 125 -8.77 -11.20 -11.02
N THR A 126 -7.76 -11.11 -11.87
CA THR A 126 -7.68 -10.09 -12.92
C THR A 126 -8.65 -10.47 -14.03
N GLN A 127 -9.56 -9.56 -14.35
CA GLN A 127 -10.50 -9.75 -15.45
C GLN A 127 -9.80 -9.48 -16.78
N GLN A 128 -9.86 -10.44 -17.71
CA GLN A 128 -9.47 -10.23 -19.10
C GLN A 128 -10.67 -10.52 -20.00
N ILE A 129 -10.80 -9.77 -21.08
CA ILE A 129 -11.85 -9.97 -22.08
C ILE A 129 -11.16 -10.46 -23.34
N ASP A 130 -11.52 -11.65 -23.80
CA ASP A 130 -10.94 -12.23 -25.01
C ASP A 130 -11.50 -11.61 -26.30
N ASP A 131 -10.94 -12.04 -27.44
CA ASP A 131 -11.34 -11.59 -28.78
C ASP A 131 -12.81 -11.87 -29.12
N LYS A 132 -13.48 -12.73 -28.34
CA LYS A 132 -14.90 -13.08 -28.48
C LYS A 132 -15.79 -12.35 -27.47
N GLY A 133 -15.22 -11.46 -26.66
CA GLY A 133 -15.95 -10.73 -25.62
C GLY A 133 -16.30 -11.57 -24.40
N VAL A 134 -15.66 -12.73 -24.21
CA VAL A 134 -15.88 -13.60 -23.04
C VAL A 134 -14.92 -13.20 -21.94
N GLN A 135 -15.46 -13.12 -20.72
CA GLN A 135 -14.67 -12.87 -19.52
C GLN A 135 -13.85 -14.10 -19.13
N GLN A 136 -12.55 -13.90 -19.01
CA GLN A 136 -11.58 -14.85 -18.48
C GLN A 136 -11.10 -14.36 -17.11
N ALA A 137 -11.10 -15.27 -16.12
CA ALA A 137 -10.60 -15.00 -14.77
C ALA A 137 -9.15 -15.48 -14.65
N VAL A 138 -8.21 -14.54 -14.56
CA VAL A 138 -6.79 -14.84 -14.37
C VAL A 138 -6.46 -14.69 -12.89
N TYR A 139 -6.04 -15.78 -12.25
CA TYR A 139 -5.66 -15.77 -10.84
C TYR A 139 -4.15 -15.72 -10.67
N GLU A 140 -3.66 -14.65 -10.06
CA GLU A 140 -2.27 -14.57 -9.64
C GLU A 140 -2.13 -15.08 -8.21
N LYS A 141 -1.21 -16.02 -8.00
CA LYS A 141 -0.81 -16.42 -6.66
C LYS A 141 0.16 -15.40 -6.11
N ILE A 142 -0.05 -14.98 -4.87
CA ILE A 142 0.93 -14.17 -4.16
C ILE A 142 2.10 -15.09 -3.81
N ASN A 143 3.27 -14.82 -4.39
CA ASN A 143 4.51 -15.46 -3.97
C ASN A 143 5.11 -14.65 -2.81
N PHE A 144 4.96 -15.14 -1.59
CA PHE A 144 5.50 -14.49 -0.39
C PHE A 144 7.01 -14.71 -0.20
N ALA A 145 7.65 -15.51 -1.06
CA ALA A 145 9.08 -15.82 -1.02
C ALA A 145 9.90 -15.05 -2.08
N GLU A 146 9.25 -14.21 -2.89
CA GLU A 146 9.90 -13.23 -3.78
C GLU A 146 10.18 -11.92 -3.06
#